data_AF-X0ZED5-F1
#
_entry.id   AF-X0ZED5-F1
#
_cell.length_a   1.000
_cell.length_b   1.000
_cell.length_c   1.000
_cell.angle_alpha   90.00
_cell.angle_beta   90.00
_cell.angle_gamma   90.00
#
_symmetry.space_group_name_H-M   'P 1'
#
loop_
_entity.id
_entity.type
_entity.pdbx_description
1 polymer ?
#
loop_
_entity_poly.entity_id
_entity_poly.type
_entity_poly.pdbx_seq_one_letter_code
_entity_poly.pdbx_strand_id
1 'polypeptide(L)' 'MTVLKNIAVREGYIHPSFKEQARLVKEFGRLYEIEDFDNKKREKMGLPPVCKTFDDVQKLIKKPKLGDNSK' A
#
# COMPACT_ATOMS: atom_id res chain seq x y z
N MET A 1 2.81 -3.18 21.37
CA MET A 1 2.69 -1.71 21.20
C MET A 1 1.81 -1.25 20.02
N THR A 2 1.12 -2.15 19.32
CA THR A 2 0.31 -1.81 18.13
C THR A 2 -1.10 -1.32 18.47
N VAL A 3 -1.66 -1.78 19.59
CA VAL A 3 -3.05 -1.47 20.01
C VAL A 3 -3.29 0.02 20.19
N LEU A 4 -2.41 0.72 20.93
CA LEU A 4 -2.51 2.16 21.15
C LEU A 4 -2.40 2.96 19.84
N LYS A 5 -1.51 2.55 18.92
CA LYS A 5 -1.38 3.18 17.60
C LYS A 5 -2.65 3.00 16.78
N ASN A 6 -3.26 1.82 16.81
CA ASN A 6 -4.53 1.56 16.12
C ASN A 6 -5.68 2.40 16.70
N ILE A 7 -5.75 2.56 18.02
CA ILE A 7 -6.71 3.47 18.67
C ILE A 7 -6.47 4.90 18.19
N ALA A 8 -5.24 5.40 18.28
CA ALA A 8 -4.88 6.75 17.87
C ALA A 8 -5.26 7.04 16.41
N VAL A 9 -5.01 6.10 15.48
CA VAL A 9 -5.41 6.22 14.07
C VAL A 9 -6.93 6.28 13.90
N ARG A 10 -7.71 5.49 14.66
CA ARG A 10 -9.18 5.56 14.63
C ARG A 10 -9.73 6.89 15.13
N GLU A 11 -9.07 7.47 16.14
CA GLU A 11 -9.38 8.81 16.67
C GLU A 11 -8.84 9.95 15.77
N GLY A 12 -8.23 9.64 14.63
CA GLY A 12 -7.72 10.62 13.66
C GLY A 12 -6.30 11.12 13.90
N TYR A 13 -5.62 10.64 14.94
CA TYR A 13 -4.21 10.97 15.23
C TYR A 13 -3.25 10.16 14.34
N ILE A 14 -3.08 10.62 13.12
CA ILE A 14 -2.18 10.00 12.13
C ILE A 14 -1.32 11.06 11.44
N HIS A 15 -0.01 10.84 11.45
CA HIS A 15 0.94 11.71 10.76
C HIS A 15 0.70 11.67 9.24
N PRO A 16 0.77 12.80 8.50
CA PRO A 16 0.53 12.85 7.05
C PRO A 16 1.34 11.82 6.25
N SER A 17 2.60 11.56 6.63
CA SER A 17 3.43 10.57 5.94
C SER A 17 2.81 9.16 5.94
N PHE A 18 2.12 8.75 7.00
CA PHE A 18 1.45 7.45 7.03
C PHE A 18 0.20 7.42 6.15
N LYS A 19 -0.48 8.56 5.97
CA LYS A 19 -1.59 8.67 5.00
C LYS A 19 -1.08 8.52 3.58
N GLU A 20 0.05 9.16 3.24
CA GLU A 20 0.65 9.02 1.93
C GLU A 20 1.17 7.60 1.67
N GLN A 21 1.80 6.96 2.65
CA GLN A 21 2.19 5.56 2.52
C GLN A 21 0.98 4.65 2.27
N ALA A 22 -0.14 4.87 2.98
CA ALA A 22 -1.37 4.13 2.74
C ALA A 22 -1.96 4.39 1.34
N ARG A 23 -1.89 5.63 0.84
CA ARG A 23 -2.30 5.97 -0.54
C ARG A 23 -1.45 5.23 -1.57
N LEU A 24 -0.12 5.24 -1.43
CA LEU A 24 0.81 4.56 -2.34
C LEU A 24 0.56 3.05 -2.38
N VAL A 25 0.37 2.42 -1.21
CA VAL A 25 0.01 0.99 -1.14
C VAL A 25 -1.36 0.72 -1.78
N LYS A 26 -2.33 1.62 -1.59
CA LYS A 26 -3.65 1.50 -2.22
C LYS A 26 -3.60 1.62 -3.74
N GLU A 27 -2.70 2.44 -4.27
CA GLU A 27 -2.62 2.72 -5.71
C GLU A 27 -1.72 1.71 -6.42
N PHE A 28 -0.49 1.55 -5.94
CA PHE A 28 0.54 0.74 -6.60
C PHE A 28 0.69 -0.66 -6.01
N GLY A 29 0.05 -0.95 -4.87
CA GLY A 29 0.27 -2.19 -4.12
C GLY A 29 1.58 -2.24 -3.33
N ARG A 30 2.33 -1.12 -3.30
CA ARG A 30 3.64 -0.98 -2.62
C ARG A 30 3.94 0.49 -2.29
N LEU A 31 4.97 0.73 -1.50
CA LEU A 31 5.37 2.07 -1.07
C LEU A 31 6.09 2.89 -2.13
N TYR A 32 6.76 2.24 -3.08
CA TYR A 32 7.52 2.90 -4.12
C TYR A 32 6.92 2.56 -5.48
N GLU A 33 6.58 3.56 -6.27
CA GLU A 33 6.15 3.36 -7.65
C GLU A 33 7.29 2.72 -8.47
N ILE A 34 6.92 1.91 -9.47
CA ILE A 34 7.87 1.45 -10.49
C ILE A 34 7.48 2.11 -11.79
N GLU A 35 8.42 2.84 -12.35
CA GLU A 35 8.28 3.48 -13.64
C GLU A 35 8.90 2.62 -14.74
N ASP A 36 8.75 3.05 -16.00
CA ASP A 36 9.40 2.36 -17.13
C ASP A 36 10.93 2.40 -17.04
N PHE A 37 11.48 3.45 -16.41
CA PHE A 37 12.91 3.58 -16.20
C PHE A 37 13.47 2.45 -15.32
N ASP A 38 12.73 2.05 -14.28
CA ASP A 38 13.14 0.96 -13.39
C ASP A 38 13.20 -0.37 -14.13
N ASN A 39 12.19 -0.69 -14.94
CA ASN A 39 12.18 -1.92 -15.73
C ASN A 39 13.26 -1.91 -16.82
N LYS A 40 13.53 -0.77 -17.46
CA LYS A 40 14.68 -0.62 -18.38
C LYS A 40 16.02 -0.85 -17.68
N LYS A 41 16.17 -0.36 -16.45
CA LYS A 41 17.37 -0.57 -15.64
C LYS A 41 17.52 -2.05 -15.26
N ARG A 42 16.42 -2.72 -14.91
CA ARG A 42 16.38 -4.16 -14.61
C ARG A 42 16.77 -4.99 -15.83
N GLU A 43 16.23 -4.67 -17.01
CA GLU A 43 16.58 -5.33 -18.27
C GLU A 43 18.08 -5.23 -18.58
N LYS A 44 18.68 -4.03 -18.45
CA LYS A 44 20.12 -3.82 -18.62
C LYS A 44 20.97 -4.64 -17.65
N MET A 45 20.42 -5.00 -16.50
CA MET A 45 21.06 -5.85 -15.48
C MET A 45 20.74 -7.34 -15.66
N GLY A 46 19.98 -7.72 -16.70
CA GLY A 46 19.52 -9.10 -16.91
C GLY A 46 18.46 -9.57 -15.91
N LEU A 47 17.78 -8.63 -15.24
CA LEU A 47 16.74 -8.93 -14.25
C LEU A 47 15.35 -8.92 -14.90
N PRO A 48 14.43 -9.80 -14.47
CA PRO A 48 13.08 -9.84 -15.01
C PRO A 48 12.31 -8.56 -14.67
N PRO A 49 11.39 -8.09 -15.54
CA PRO A 49 10.56 -6.93 -15.25
C PRO A 49 9.62 -7.22 -14.07
N VAL A 50 9.20 -6.16 -13.39
CA VAL A 50 8.23 -6.23 -12.30
C VAL A 50 6.96 -5.47 -12.66
N CYS A 51 5.82 -5.96 -12.17
CA CYS A 51 4.52 -5.32 -12.35
C CYS A 51 4.52 -3.92 -11.72
N LYS A 52 3.86 -2.97 -12.39
CA LYS A 52 3.70 -1.59 -11.91
C LYS A 52 2.63 -1.44 -10.82
N THR A 53 1.59 -2.28 -10.86
CA THR A 53 0.46 -2.27 -9.93
C THR A 53 0.08 -3.70 -9.53
N PHE A 54 -0.67 -3.84 -8.43
CA PHE A 54 -1.17 -5.13 -7.92
C PHE A 54 -2.66 -5.04 -7.60
N ASP A 55 -3.50 -5.47 -8.54
CA ASP A 55 -4.97 -5.38 -8.41
C ASP A 55 -5.51 -6.12 -7.19
N ASP A 56 -4.89 -7.24 -6.82
CA ASP A 56 -5.33 -8.02 -5.66
C ASP A 56 -5.12 -7.27 -4.35
N VAL A 57 -4.06 -6.48 -4.23
CA VAL A 57 -3.85 -5.59 -3.08
C VAL A 57 -4.95 -4.53 -3.02
N GLN A 58 -5.31 -3.94 -4.17
CA GLN A 58 -6.39 -2.97 -4.24
C GLN A 58 -7.75 -3.57 -3.82
N LYS A 59 -8.03 -4.81 -4.26
CA LYS A 59 -9.24 -5.54 -3.85
C LYS A 59 -9.25 -5.82 -2.36
N LEU A 60 -8.12 -6.22 -1.78
CA LEU A 60 -8.01 -6.49 -0.34
C LEU A 60 -8.21 -5.24 0.51
N ILE A 61 -7.70 -4.09 0.07
CA ILE A 61 -7.88 -2.80 0.78
C ILE A 61 -9.34 -2.32 0.74
N LYS A 62 -10.09 -2.65 -0.31
CA LYS A 62 -11.52 -2.33 -0.43
C LYS A 62 -12.42 -3.23 0.39
N LYS A 63 -11.95 -4.40 0.83
CA LYS A 63 -12.77 -5.30 1.66
C LYS A 63 -13.04 -4.64 3.01
N PRO A 64 -14.27 -4.73 3.54
CA PRO A 64 -14.56 -4.28 4.89
C PRO A 64 -13.68 -5.03 5.89
N LYS A 65 -13.37 -4.36 7.01
CA LYS A 65 -12.50 -4.91 8.05
C LYS A 65 -13.09 -6.24 8.54
N LEU A 66 -12.24 -7.26 8.66
CA LEU A 66 -12.58 -8.50 9.35
C LEU A 66 -12.95 -8.13 10.81
N GLY A 67 -14.23 -8.25 11.15
CA GLY A 67 -14.76 -7.96 12.49
C GLY A 67 -15.68 -6.73 12.61
N ASP A 68 -16.01 -6.04 11.51
CA ASP A 68 -17.07 -5.02 11.53
C ASP A 68 -18.46 -5.68 11.48
N ASN A 69 -18.86 -6.29 12.61
CA ASN A 69 -20.23 -6.78 12.85
C ASN A 69 -21.11 -5.65 13.42
N SER A 70 -21.13 -4.49 12.77
CA SER A 70 -22.14 -3.46 13.03
C SER A 70 -23.43 -3.84 12.29
N LYS A 71 -24.21 -4.74 12.91
CA LYS A 71 -25.66 -4.80 12.76
C LYS A 71 -26.29 -4.09 13.95
#